data_AF-A0A3C0M8S8-F1
#
_entry.id   AF-A0A3C0M8S8-F1
#
_cell.length_a   1.000
_cell.length_b   1.000
_cell.length_c   1.000
_cell.angle_alpha   90.00
_cell.angle_beta   90.00
_cell.angle_gamma   90.00
#
_symmetry.space_group_name_H-M   'P 1'
#
loop_
_entity.id
_entity.type
_entity.pdbx_description
1 polymer ?
#
loop_
_entity_poly.entity_id
_entity_poly.type
_entity_poly.pdbx_seq_one_letter_code
_entity_poly.pdbx_strand_id
1 'polypeptide(L)'
;MRLICGLGMRSLMGYRGDIKVLSGYVLMTALGLSACAPAKFDAVEQWTIPPDSFRSISLEPQHYRLAAGDRVRTTVFAQANVTGEYTIDERGSITLPLGGTIRIKGLTAHKAARFIEEKLKAVGAFRDPRVSVELLAYAPIYVLGEVNRPG
;
A
#
# COMPACT_ATOMS: atom_id res chain seq x y z
N MET A 1 -25.81 31.07 31.58
CA MET A 1 -25.01 32.08 30.82
C MET A 1 -24.55 31.40 29.53
N ARG A 2 -25.07 31.65 28.31
CA ARG A 2 -24.93 32.86 27.45
C ARG A 2 -23.47 33.34 27.47
N LEU A 3 -22.68 33.32 26.40
CA LEU A 3 -22.86 34.02 25.13
C LEU A 3 -21.97 33.46 23.98
N ILE A 4 -22.56 33.38 22.79
CA ILE A 4 -22.01 33.71 21.46
C ILE A 4 -20.72 34.55 21.43
N CYS A 5 -19.80 34.21 20.51
CA CYS A 5 -19.18 35.21 19.62
C CYS A 5 -18.51 34.53 18.42
N GLY A 6 -19.10 34.70 17.24
CA GLY A 6 -18.40 34.57 15.97
C GLY A 6 -17.94 35.96 15.50
N LEU A 7 -16.75 36.03 14.91
CA LEU A 7 -16.28 37.07 13.98
C LEU A 7 -14.90 36.56 13.51
N GLY A 8 -14.65 36.24 12.24
CA GLY A 8 -14.88 37.11 11.11
C GLY A 8 -13.76 38.15 11.02
N MET A 9 -12.54 37.73 10.63
CA MET A 9 -11.49 38.67 10.24
C MET A 9 -11.16 38.47 8.75
N ARG A 10 -12.00 39.14 7.96
CA ARG A 10 -11.70 39.60 6.60
C ARG A 10 -10.64 40.70 6.65
N SER A 11 -10.07 40.95 5.48
CA SER A 11 -9.47 42.23 5.05
C SER A 11 -8.09 42.53 5.61
N LEU A 12 -7.06 42.45 4.75
CA LEU A 12 -6.65 43.53 3.83
C LEU A 12 -6.10 44.72 4.63
N MET A 13 -4.77 44.85 4.65
CA MET A 13 -4.03 45.64 3.66
C MET A 13 -4.16 47.13 3.94
N GLY A 14 -3.07 47.71 4.45
CA GLY A 14 -2.75 49.11 4.28
C GLY A 14 -3.21 50.03 5.41
N TYR A 15 -2.34 50.23 6.40
CA TYR A 15 -2.22 51.54 7.03
C TYR A 15 -0.74 51.91 7.15
N ARG A 16 -0.31 52.63 6.11
CA ARG A 16 0.85 53.53 6.06
C ARG A 16 0.61 54.67 7.06
N GLY A 17 1.58 55.02 7.89
CA GLY A 17 1.60 56.30 8.60
C GLY A 17 2.34 56.30 9.95
N ASP A 18 3.58 56.81 9.91
CA ASP A 18 4.26 57.69 10.89
C ASP A 18 4.34 57.27 12.38
N ILE A 19 5.50 56.82 12.90
CA ILE A 19 6.69 57.57 13.37
C ILE A 19 6.51 58.25 14.76
N LYS A 20 7.27 57.71 15.73
CA LYS A 20 7.83 58.34 16.96
C LYS A 20 6.86 58.88 18.03
N VAL A 21 6.38 58.02 18.93
CA VAL A 21 6.06 58.43 20.32
C VAL A 21 6.26 57.25 21.28
N LEU A 22 7.25 57.36 22.18
CA LEU A 22 7.37 56.69 23.49
C LEU A 22 7.32 55.14 23.52
N SER A 23 8.39 54.37 23.66
CA SER A 23 9.56 54.51 24.55
C SER A 23 9.19 55.05 25.94
N GLY A 24 9.03 54.17 26.93
CA GLY A 24 9.17 54.59 28.32
C GLY A 24 8.50 53.75 29.40
N TYR A 25 7.34 53.11 29.17
CA TYR A 25 6.43 52.86 30.30
C TYR A 25 5.79 51.48 30.47
N VAL A 26 6.33 50.42 29.84
CA VAL A 26 5.88 49.04 30.16
C VAL A 26 7.06 48.15 30.57
N LEU A 27 8.16 48.77 30.99
CA LEU A 27 9.34 48.08 31.52
C LEU A 27 9.29 47.93 33.07
N MET A 28 8.20 48.33 33.71
CA MET A 28 8.07 48.38 35.17
C MET A 28 6.62 48.10 35.55
N THR A 29 6.30 46.87 35.95
CA THR A 29 5.18 46.44 36.85
C THR A 29 4.66 45.02 36.55
N ALA A 30 5.55 44.02 36.47
CA ALA A 30 5.13 42.64 36.68
C ALA A 30 6.25 41.77 37.27
N LEU A 31 7.02 42.32 38.21
CA LEU A 31 7.65 41.48 39.23
C LEU A 31 6.53 41.09 40.21
N GLY A 32 6.04 39.85 40.12
CA GLY A 32 5.04 39.37 41.05
C GLY A 32 4.69 37.90 40.86
N LEU A 33 5.34 37.05 41.65
CA LEU A 33 4.87 35.76 42.17
C LEU A 33 4.46 34.67 41.16
N SER A 34 5.24 33.60 41.08
CA SER A 34 4.79 32.29 41.61
C SER A 34 5.88 31.25 41.43
N ALA A 35 6.39 30.75 42.55
CA ALA A 35 7.28 29.61 42.61
C ALA A 35 6.44 28.32 42.54
N CYS A 36 6.67 27.52 41.52
CA CYS A 36 6.34 26.09 41.53
C CYS A 36 7.59 25.35 41.04
N ALA A 37 8.33 24.76 41.97
CA ALA A 37 9.40 23.83 41.64
C ALA A 37 8.78 22.43 41.54
N PRO A 38 8.67 21.82 40.36
CA PRO A 38 8.38 20.40 40.27
C PRO A 38 9.63 19.62 40.72
N ALA A 39 9.43 18.66 41.63
CA ALA A 39 10.43 17.66 41.97
C ALA A 39 10.95 17.01 40.68
N LYS A 40 12.28 16.97 40.52
CA LYS A 40 12.93 16.36 39.37
C LYS A 40 12.61 14.86 39.42
N PHE A 41 11.75 14.41 38.53
CA PHE A 41 11.55 12.99 38.29
C PHE A 41 12.86 12.50 37.66
N ASP A 42 13.59 11.68 38.41
CA ASP A 42 14.90 11.16 38.03
C ASP A 42 14.83 10.52 36.65
N ALA A 43 15.85 10.85 35.85
CA ALA A 43 16.00 10.43 34.48
C ALA A 43 15.91 8.89 34.40
N VAL A 44 14.87 8.39 33.73
CA VAL A 44 14.87 7.04 33.19
C VAL A 44 16.10 6.95 32.30
N GLU A 45 17.00 6.01 32.58
CA GLU A 45 18.14 5.69 31.73
C GLU A 45 17.61 5.44 30.31
N GLN A 46 17.84 6.43 29.45
CA GLN A 46 17.38 6.47 28.08
C GLN A 46 18.15 5.40 27.30
N TRP A 47 17.62 4.18 27.28
CA TRP A 47 18.03 3.18 26.30
C TRP A 47 17.62 3.69 24.92
N THR A 48 18.52 4.46 24.30
CA THR A 48 18.31 5.07 23.01
C THR A 48 18.60 3.99 21.98
N ILE A 49 17.54 3.37 21.49
CA ILE A 49 17.60 2.45 20.36
C ILE A 49 18.22 3.18 19.17
N PRO A 50 19.35 2.73 18.62
CA PRO A 50 19.95 3.37 17.46
C PRO A 50 18.96 3.30 16.27
N PRO A 51 18.83 4.35 15.46
CA PRO A 51 17.76 4.48 14.46
C PRO A 51 17.82 3.43 13.34
N ASP A 52 18.89 2.63 13.25
CA ASP A 52 19.10 1.57 12.27
C ASP A 52 18.59 0.19 12.71
N SER A 53 18.24 0.00 13.98
CA SER A 53 17.77 -1.31 14.48
C SER A 53 16.31 -1.63 14.11
N PHE A 54 15.60 -0.71 13.45
CA PHE A 54 14.30 -0.96 12.80
C PHE A 54 14.46 -1.36 11.34
N ARG A 55 15.42 -2.23 11.01
CA ARG A 55 15.31 -3.01 9.76
C ARG A 55 14.06 -3.85 9.88
N SER A 56 12.96 -3.33 9.34
CA SER A 56 11.74 -4.09 9.14
C SER A 56 12.13 -5.30 8.30
N ILE A 57 12.10 -6.47 8.93
CA ILE A 57 12.08 -7.72 8.20
C ILE A 57 10.78 -7.66 7.41
N SER A 58 10.88 -7.28 6.12
CA SER A 58 9.74 -7.37 5.23
C SER A 58 9.48 -8.87 5.08
N LEU A 59 8.56 -9.39 5.90
CA LEU A 59 7.88 -10.65 5.69
C LEU A 59 6.92 -10.50 4.50
N GLU A 60 7.31 -9.77 3.44
CA GLU A 60 6.61 -9.86 2.17
C GLU A 60 6.81 -11.31 1.72
N PRO A 61 5.72 -12.09 1.59
CA PRO A 61 5.83 -13.42 1.03
C PRO A 61 6.49 -13.26 -0.33
N GLN A 62 7.64 -13.92 -0.53
CA GLN A 62 8.31 -14.02 -1.83
C GLN A 62 7.24 -14.36 -2.86
N HIS A 63 6.80 -13.37 -3.64
CA HIS A 63 5.58 -13.53 -4.41
C HIS A 63 5.82 -14.57 -5.49
N TYR A 64 5.17 -15.71 -5.34
CA TYR A 64 5.26 -16.80 -6.30
C TYR A 64 4.94 -16.27 -7.71
N ARG A 65 5.82 -16.60 -8.65
CA ARG A 65 5.67 -16.25 -10.05
C ARG A 65 5.21 -17.48 -10.79
N LEU A 66 4.16 -17.30 -11.57
CA LEU A 66 3.55 -18.36 -12.36
C LEU A 66 4.58 -18.95 -13.33
N ALA A 67 4.68 -20.27 -13.33
CA ALA A 67 5.55 -21.08 -14.16
C ALA A 67 4.74 -21.93 -15.15
N ALA A 68 5.43 -22.51 -16.13
CA ALA A 68 4.81 -23.48 -17.02
C ALA A 68 4.45 -24.76 -16.24
N GLY A 69 3.29 -25.35 -16.53
CA GLY A 69 2.78 -26.51 -15.80
C GLY A 69 1.97 -26.20 -14.54
N ASP A 70 1.91 -24.93 -14.12
CA ASP A 70 1.01 -24.51 -13.03
C ASP A 70 -0.45 -24.60 -13.47
N ARG A 71 -1.32 -24.91 -12.50
CA ARG A 71 -2.77 -24.89 -12.67
C ARG A 71 -3.33 -23.67 -11.99
N VAL A 72 -3.99 -22.80 -12.74
CA VAL A 72 -4.59 -21.57 -12.24
C VAL A 72 -6.09 -21.58 -12.46
N ARG A 73 -6.84 -21.05 -11.48
CA ARG A 73 -8.25 -20.73 -11.65
C ARG A 73 -8.35 -19.27 -12.03
N THR A 74 -8.99 -19.00 -13.16
CA THR A 74 -9.29 -17.64 -13.60
C THR A 74 -10.78 -17.41 -13.45
N THR A 75 -11.14 -16.45 -12.62
CA THR A 75 -12.54 -16.07 -12.35
C THR A 75 -12.81 -14.70 -12.95
N VAL A 76 -13.78 -14.61 -13.85
CA VAL A 76 -14.23 -13.34 -14.44
C VAL A 76 -15.61 -13.02 -13.86
N PHE A 77 -15.71 -11.91 -13.14
CA PHE A 77 -16.91 -11.57 -12.37
C PHE A 77 -18.13 -11.34 -13.26
N ALA A 78 -19.25 -12.03 -12.97
CA ALA A 78 -20.47 -12.04 -13.77
C ALA A 78 -20.35 -12.70 -15.16
N GLN A 79 -19.28 -13.46 -15.42
CA GLN A 79 -19.11 -14.26 -16.64
C GLN A 79 -18.65 -15.69 -16.34
N ALA A 80 -19.62 -16.59 -16.17
CA ALA A 80 -19.37 -18.01 -15.93
C ALA A 80 -18.81 -18.74 -17.17
N ASN A 81 -19.01 -18.20 -18.37
CA ASN A 81 -18.58 -18.82 -19.63
C ASN A 81 -17.07 -18.69 -19.91
N VAL A 82 -16.37 -17.78 -19.22
CA VAL A 82 -14.90 -17.60 -19.31
C VAL A 82 -14.20 -18.01 -18.02
N THR A 83 -14.97 -18.11 -16.92
CA THR A 83 -14.48 -18.59 -15.64
C THR A 83 -14.18 -20.08 -15.71
N GLY A 84 -12.99 -20.47 -15.24
CA GLY A 84 -12.58 -21.87 -15.29
C GLY A 84 -11.18 -22.10 -14.76
N GLU A 85 -10.74 -23.35 -14.87
CA GLU A 85 -9.40 -23.77 -14.54
C GLU A 85 -8.58 -23.97 -15.81
N TYR A 86 -7.39 -23.38 -15.81
CA TYR A 86 -6.50 -23.38 -16.96
C TYR A 86 -5.11 -23.83 -16.51
N THR A 87 -4.48 -24.66 -17.33
CA THR A 87 -3.08 -25.06 -17.12
C THR A 87 -2.19 -24.16 -17.97
N ILE A 88 -1.09 -23.68 -17.40
CA ILE A 88 -0.11 -22.87 -18.12
C ILE A 88 0.70 -23.77 -19.03
N ASP A 89 0.68 -23.48 -20.33
CA ASP A 89 1.44 -24.24 -21.33
C ASP A 89 2.96 -24.09 -21.15
N GLU A 90 3.72 -24.90 -21.89
CA GLU A 90 5.20 -24.85 -21.87
C GLU A 90 5.77 -23.48 -22.30
N ARG A 91 5.03 -22.74 -23.14
CA ARG A 91 5.40 -21.39 -23.57
C ARG A 91 5.08 -20.33 -22.50
N GLY A 92 4.39 -20.70 -21.43
CA GLY A 92 3.99 -19.81 -20.36
C GLY A 92 2.68 -19.07 -20.60
N SER A 93 1.77 -19.64 -21.40
CA SER A 93 0.49 -19.03 -21.80
C SER A 93 -0.70 -19.86 -21.35
N ILE A 94 -1.84 -19.18 -21.19
CA ILE A 94 -3.15 -19.81 -20.99
C ILE A 94 -4.04 -19.48 -22.17
N THR A 95 -4.93 -20.40 -22.54
CA THR A 95 -5.92 -20.18 -23.60
C THR A 95 -7.30 -20.03 -22.97
N LEU A 96 -7.88 -18.84 -23.10
CA LEU A 96 -9.23 -18.52 -22.64
C LEU A 96 -10.22 -18.65 -23.82
N PRO A 97 -11.43 -19.20 -23.61
CA PRO A 97 -12.41 -19.38 -24.69
C PRO A 97 -12.76 -18.11 -25.49
N LEU A 98 -12.83 -16.96 -24.81
CA LEU A 98 -13.14 -15.66 -25.43
C LEU A 98 -11.97 -14.66 -25.41
N GLY A 99 -10.91 -14.94 -24.64
CA GLY A 99 -9.74 -14.06 -24.50
C GLY A 99 -8.55 -14.46 -25.37
N GLY A 100 -8.65 -15.59 -26.09
CA GLY A 100 -7.55 -16.15 -26.86
C GLY A 100 -6.40 -16.61 -25.97
N THR A 101 -5.21 -16.68 -26.56
CA THR A 101 -3.98 -17.12 -25.86
C THR A 101 -3.26 -15.92 -25.23
N ILE A 102 -3.02 -15.98 -23.93
CA ILE A 102 -2.42 -14.90 -23.13
C ILE A 102 -1.20 -15.44 -22.39
N ARG A 103 -0.04 -14.80 -22.57
CA ARG A 103 1.20 -15.18 -21.89
C ARG A 103 1.24 -14.57 -20.48
N ILE A 104 1.35 -15.43 -19.45
CA ILE A 104 1.31 -15.02 -18.04
C ILE A 104 2.52 -15.51 -17.22
N LYS A 105 3.44 -16.27 -17.82
CA LYS A 105 4.66 -16.75 -17.16
C LYS A 105 5.51 -15.61 -16.59
N GLY A 106 6.02 -15.83 -15.39
CA GLY A 106 6.86 -14.86 -14.66
C GLY A 106 6.09 -13.74 -13.99
N LEU A 107 4.77 -13.66 -14.19
CA LEU A 107 3.89 -12.74 -13.47
C LEU A 107 3.48 -13.37 -12.14
N THR A 108 3.22 -12.52 -11.15
CA THR A 108 2.50 -12.94 -9.94
C THR A 108 1.02 -13.12 -10.29
N ALA A 109 0.26 -13.90 -9.51
CA ALA A 109 -1.17 -14.10 -9.75
C ALA A 109 -1.94 -12.76 -9.89
N HIS A 110 -1.62 -11.78 -9.04
CA HIS A 110 -2.20 -10.44 -9.12
C HIS A 110 -1.85 -9.70 -10.44
N LYS A 111 -0.59 -9.74 -10.87
CA LYS A 111 -0.17 -9.13 -12.14
C LYS A 111 -0.78 -9.84 -13.35
N ALA A 112 -0.90 -11.16 -13.28
CA ALA A 112 -1.56 -11.96 -14.31
C ALA A 112 -3.04 -11.58 -14.43
N ALA A 113 -3.75 -11.40 -13.32
CA ALA A 113 -5.14 -10.95 -13.32
C ALA A 113 -5.31 -9.61 -14.05
N ARG A 114 -4.50 -8.60 -13.69
CA ARG A 114 -4.52 -7.28 -14.35
C ARG A 114 -4.20 -7.36 -15.84
N PHE A 115 -3.21 -8.17 -16.21
CA PHE A 115 -2.85 -8.37 -17.61
C PHE A 115 -3.99 -9.03 -18.41
N ILE A 116 -4.69 -10.01 -17.83
CA ILE A 116 -5.85 -10.64 -18.46
C ILE A 116 -7.01 -9.64 -18.60
N GLU A 117 -7.26 -8.79 -17.59
CA GLU A 117 -8.26 -7.71 -17.68
C GLU A 117 -8.00 -6.81 -18.90
N GLU A 118 -6.76 -6.35 -19.06
CA GLU A 118 -6.35 -5.48 -20.17
C GLU A 118 -6.52 -6.18 -21.52
N LYS A 119 -6.16 -7.47 -21.62
CA LYS A 119 -6.32 -8.23 -22.87
C LYS A 119 -7.79 -8.46 -23.23
N LEU A 120 -8.63 -8.79 -22.25
CA LEU A 120 -10.07 -8.96 -22.48
C LEU A 120 -10.74 -7.65 -22.91
N LYS A 121 -10.31 -6.51 -22.35
CA LYS A 121 -10.73 -5.18 -22.80
C LYS A 121 -10.27 -4.88 -24.23
N ALA A 122 -9.02 -5.20 -24.57
CA ALA A 122 -8.45 -4.93 -25.88
C ALA A 122 -9.13 -5.72 -27.02
N VAL A 123 -9.57 -6.96 -26.75
CA VAL A 123 -10.31 -7.79 -27.72
C VAL A 123 -11.76 -7.29 -27.90
N GLY A 124 -12.25 -6.38 -27.04
CA GLY A 124 -13.63 -5.89 -27.08
C GLY A 124 -14.65 -6.91 -26.57
N ALA A 125 -14.18 -7.96 -25.88
CA ALA A 125 -15.05 -9.01 -25.35
C ALA A 125 -15.93 -8.50 -24.19
N PHE A 126 -15.41 -7.57 -23.38
CA PHE A 126 -16.10 -7.02 -22.20
C PHE A 126 -15.73 -5.54 -21.97
N ARG A 127 -16.69 -4.73 -21.49
CA ARG A 127 -16.47 -3.30 -21.21
C ARG A 127 -15.65 -3.06 -19.94
N ASP A 128 -15.98 -3.75 -18.85
CA ASP A 128 -15.23 -3.68 -17.59
C ASP A 128 -15.14 -5.05 -16.89
N PRO A 129 -14.36 -5.99 -17.42
CA PRO A 129 -14.14 -7.28 -16.77
C PRO A 129 -13.33 -7.09 -15.48
N ARG A 130 -13.80 -7.73 -14.40
CA ARG A 130 -13.04 -7.88 -13.15
C ARG A 130 -12.54 -9.31 -13.08
N VAL A 131 -11.22 -9.50 -13.05
CA VAL A 131 -10.59 -10.81 -13.10
C VAL A 131 -9.85 -11.08 -11.81
N SER A 132 -10.03 -12.28 -11.27
CA SER A 132 -9.18 -12.84 -10.22
C SER A 132 -8.46 -14.08 -10.76
N VAL A 133 -7.20 -14.24 -10.38
CA VAL A 133 -6.40 -15.42 -10.71
C VAL A 133 -5.89 -16.03 -9.42
N GLU A 134 -6.15 -17.31 -9.24
CA GLU A 134 -5.74 -18.09 -8.07
C GLU A 134 -4.92 -19.29 -8.53
N LEU A 135 -3.84 -19.61 -7.80
CA LEU A 135 -3.03 -20.79 -8.07
C LEU A 135 -3.67 -21.99 -7.38
N LEU A 136 -4.06 -23.00 -8.16
CA LEU A 136 -4.66 -24.24 -7.65
C LEU A 136 -3.61 -25.31 -7.39
N ALA A 137 -2.63 -25.44 -8.28
CA ALA A 137 -1.56 -26.42 -8.16
C ALA A 137 -0.26 -25.88 -8.78
N TYR A 138 0.85 -26.20 -8.14
CA TYR A 138 2.19 -25.93 -8.64
C TYR A 138 2.58 -26.93 -9.73
N ALA A 139 3.48 -26.52 -10.63
CA ALA A 139 4.11 -27.41 -11.58
C ALA A 139 4.82 -28.57 -10.87
N PRO A 140 4.56 -29.83 -11.29
CA PRO A 140 5.21 -30.99 -10.69
C PRO A 140 6.71 -30.99 -11.02
N ILE A 141 7.53 -31.30 -10.02
CA ILE A 141 8.95 -31.60 -10.19
C ILE A 141 9.18 -33.07 -9.86
N TYR A 142 10.08 -33.73 -10.58
CA TYR A 142 10.45 -35.12 -10.31
C TYR A 142 11.91 -35.16 -9.89
N VAL A 143 12.17 -35.65 -8.68
CA VAL A 143 13.54 -35.86 -8.19
C VAL A 143 13.92 -37.32 -8.43
N LEU A 144 14.89 -37.55 -9.30
CA LEU A 144 15.43 -38.88 -9.60
C LEU A 144 16.80 -39.04 -8.92
N GLY A 145 16.98 -40.09 -8.11
CA GLY A 145 18.25 -40.39 -7.43
C GLY A 145 18.08 -41.27 -6.18
N GLU A 146 19.18 -41.49 -5.44
CA GLU A 146 19.15 -42.11 -4.11
C GLU A 146 18.65 -41.10 -3.07
N VAL A 147 17.35 -40.83 -3.11
CA VAL A 147 16.67 -39.97 -2.14
C VAL A 147 15.93 -40.82 -1.11
N ASN A 148 15.98 -40.41 0.16
CA ASN A 148 15.37 -41.17 1.25
C ASN A 148 13.83 -41.29 1.09
N ARG A 149 13.17 -40.34 0.41
CA ARG A 149 11.78 -40.44 -0.05
C ARG A 149 11.62 -39.76 -1.42
N PRO A 150 11.45 -40.51 -2.52
CA PRO A 150 11.16 -39.93 -3.82
C PRO A 150 9.71 -39.41 -3.85
N GLY A 151 9.51 -38.26 -4.49
CA GLY A 151 8.24 -37.56 -4.61
C GLY A 151 8.41 -36.23 -5.32
#